data_AF-A0A2E7TJH1-F1
#
_entry.id   AF-A0A2E7TJH1-F1
#
_cell.length_a   1.000
_cell.length_b   1.000
_cell.length_c   1.000
_cell.angle_alpha   90.00
_cell.angle_beta   90.00
_cell.angle_gamma   90.00
#
_symmetry.space_group_name_H-M   'P 1'
#
loop_
_entity.id
_entity.type
_entity.pdbx_description
1 polymer ?
#
loop_
_entity_poly.entity_id
_entity_poly.type
_entity_poly.pdbx_seq_one_letter_code
_entity_poly.pdbx_strand_id
1 'polypeptide(L)' 'MDKQDIYSEIEILINELETLVKSLATAREHIAENSTTRASGNLSEIEIKLQAIAGKVSKIKSSI' A
#
# COMPACT_ATOMS: atom_id res chain seq x y z
N MET A 1 -4.99 17.08 14.36
CA MET A 1 -4.10 16.06 14.96
C MET A 1 -2.92 16.79 15.53
N ASP A 2 -2.33 16.33 16.63
CA ASP A 2 -1.05 16.93 17.04
C ASP A 2 0.09 16.41 16.15
N LYS A 3 1.27 17.02 16.28
CA LYS A 3 2.43 16.67 15.44
C LYS A 3 2.89 15.23 15.67
N GLN A 4 2.79 14.72 16.90
CA GLN A 4 3.26 13.38 17.25
C GLN A 4 2.33 12.30 16.66
N ASP A 5 1.02 12.55 16.65
CA ASP A 5 0.04 11.71 15.96
C ASP A 5 0.33 11.65 14.45
N ILE A 6 0.59 12.80 13.82
CA ILE A 6 0.89 12.88 12.39
C ILE A 6 2.14 12.09 12.04
N TYR A 7 3.22 12.22 12.82
CA TYR A 7 4.45 11.47 12.59
C TYR A 7 4.24 9.96 12.74
N SER A 8 3.49 9.53 13.76
CA SER A 8 3.19 8.11 13.98
C SER A 8 2.39 7.52 12.83
N GLU A 9 1.39 8.25 12.32
CA GLU A 9 0.60 7.82 11.15
C GLU A 9 1.45 7.76 9.88
N ILE A 10 2.36 8.72 9.66
CA ILE A 10 3.28 8.67 8.52
C ILE A 10 4.19 7.43 8.60
N GLU A 11 4.69 7.08 9.79
CA GLU A 11 5.51 5.88 9.98
C GLU A 11 4.74 4.59 9.68
N ILE A 12 3.49 4.50 10.13
CA ILE A 12 2.59 3.39 9.77
C ILE A 12 2.42 3.29 8.26
N LEU A 13 2.16 4.41 7.58
CA LEU A 13 1.99 4.44 6.12
C LEU A 13 3.24 3.98 5.37
N ILE A 14 4.43 4.35 5.86
CA ILE A 14 5.70 3.89 5.28
C ILE A 14 5.82 2.37 5.39
N ASN A 15 5.54 1.79 6.57
CA ASN A 15 5.57 0.34 6.78
C ASN A 15 4.55 -0.41 5.90
N GLU A 16 3.36 0.17 5.72
CA GLU A 16 2.35 -0.37 4.80
C GLU A 16 2.85 -0.37 3.35
N LEU A 17 3.48 0.72 2.90
CA LEU A 17 4.07 0.82 1.56
C LEU A 17 5.19 -0.20 1.34
N GLU A 18 6.08 -0.39 2.31
CA GLU A 18 7.13 -1.41 2.22
C GLU A 18 6.57 -2.83 2.08
N THR A 19 5.45 -3.10 2.76
CA THR A 19 4.74 -4.38 2.63
C THR A 19 4.16 -4.55 1.22
N LEU A 20 3.60 -3.48 0.63
CA LEU A 20 3.07 -3.50 -0.73
C LEU A 20 4.16 -3.69 -1.79
N VAL A 21 5.35 -3.12 -1.59
CA VAL A 21 6.50 -3.35 -2.49
C VAL A 21 6.89 -4.83 -2.51
N LYS A 22 6.87 -5.51 -1.36
CA LYS A 22 7.12 -6.97 -1.31
C LYS A 22 6.02 -7.75 -2.03
N SER A 23 4.75 -7.39 -1.84
CA SER A 23 3.62 -8.02 -2.54
C SER A 23 3.72 -7.84 -4.06
N LEU A 24 4.21 -6.69 -4.53
CA LEU A 24 4.45 -6.44 -5.94
C LEU A 24 5.52 -7.36 -6.53
N ALA A 25 6.56 -7.70 -5.77
CA ALA A 25 7.55 -8.68 -6.19
C ALA A 25 6.90 -10.06 -6.40
N THR A 26 6.02 -10.49 -5.50
CA THR A 26 5.25 -11.74 -5.63
C THR A 26 4.33 -11.72 -6.86
N ALA A 27 3.65 -10.59 -7.14
CA ALA A 27 2.85 -10.46 -8.35
C ALA A 27 3.71 -10.60 -9.62
N ARG A 28 4.94 -10.07 -9.63
CA ARG A 28 5.90 -10.23 -10.73
C ARG A 28 6.37 -11.66 -10.90
N GLU A 29 6.57 -12.40 -9.80
CA GLU A 29 6.87 -13.85 -9.85
C GLU A 29 5.71 -14.62 -10.48
N HIS A 30 4.46 -14.36 -10.09
CA HIS A 30 3.29 -14.97 -10.72
C HIS A 30 3.19 -14.67 -12.22
N ILE A 31 3.56 -13.46 -12.66
CA ILE A 31 3.63 -13.13 -14.09
C ILE A 31 4.72 -13.96 -14.78
N ALA A 32 5.91 -14.05 -14.19
CA ALA A 32 7.03 -14.83 -14.75
C ALA A 32 6.70 -16.33 -14.86
N GLU A 33 5.87 -16.85 -13.95
CA GLU A 33 5.36 -18.22 -13.95
C GLU A 33 4.14 -18.43 -14.89
N ASN A 34 3.74 -17.43 -15.67
CA ASN A 34 2.51 -17.41 -16.48
C ASN A 34 1.22 -17.68 -15.67
N SER A 35 1.24 -17.43 -14.36
CA SER A 35 0.08 -17.57 -13.47
C SER A 35 -0.75 -16.28 -13.44
N THR A 36 -1.30 -15.90 -14.60
CA THR A 36 -1.97 -14.60 -14.81
C THR A 36 -3.14 -14.34 -13.87
N THR A 37 -3.97 -15.34 -13.56
CA THR A 37 -5.08 -15.20 -12.59
C THR A 37 -4.58 -14.83 -11.19
N ARG A 38 -3.49 -15.47 -10.73
CA ARG A 38 -2.90 -15.19 -9.41
C ARG A 38 -2.23 -13.82 -9.38
N ALA A 39 -1.53 -13.47 -10.46
CA ALA A 39 -0.93 -12.15 -10.63
C ALA A 39 -2.01 -11.05 -10.57
N SER A 40 -3.09 -11.20 -11.33
CA SER A 40 -4.19 -10.23 -11.35
C SER A 40 -4.85 -10.09 -9.98
N GLY A 41 -5.12 -11.20 -9.28
CA GLY A 41 -5.66 -11.15 -7.92
C GLY A 41 -4.75 -10.39 -6.94
N ASN A 42 -3.44 -10.68 -6.98
CA ASN A 42 -2.46 -10.01 -6.12
C ASN A 42 -2.35 -8.51 -6.45
N LEU A 43 -2.34 -8.14 -7.75
CA LEU A 43 -2.34 -6.74 -8.18
C LEU A 43 -3.60 -5.98 -7.77
N SER A 44 -4.78 -6.60 -7.86
CA SER A 44 -6.02 -5.98 -7.38
C SER A 44 -6.00 -5.74 -5.87
N GLU A 45 -5.44 -6.66 -5.08
CA GLU A 45 -5.29 -6.46 -3.64
C GLU A 45 -4.32 -5.31 -3.32
N ILE A 46 -3.20 -5.21 -4.06
CA ILE A 46 -2.26 -4.10 -3.95
C ILE A 46 -2.96 -2.77 -4.25
N GLU A 47 -3.75 -2.71 -5.32
CA GLU A 47 -4.49 -1.50 -5.72
C GLU A 47 -5.45 -1.02 -4.63
N ILE A 48 -6.25 -1.93 -4.06
CA ILE A 48 -7.19 -1.61 -2.98
C ILE A 48 -6.46 -1.02 -1.77
N LYS A 49 -5.31 -1.61 -1.40
CA LYS A 49 -4.50 -1.12 -0.27
C LYS A 49 -3.86 0.24 -0.55
N LEU A 50 -3.40 0.47 -1.79
CA LEU A 50 -2.89 1.79 -2.20
C LEU A 50 -3.97 2.87 -2.15
N GLN A 51 -5.20 2.55 -2.57
CA GLN A 51 -6.34 3.48 -2.46
C GLN A 51 -6.64 3.82 -0.99
N ALA A 52 -6.57 2.84 -0.08
CA ALA A 52 -6.74 3.08 1.35
C ALA A 52 -5.62 3.99 1.92
N ILE A 53 -4.37 3.78 1.54
CA ILE A 53 -3.23 4.64 1.89
C ILE A 53 -3.46 6.08 1.39
N ALA A 54 -3.92 6.26 0.15
CA ALA A 54 -4.24 7.57 -0.39
C ALA A 54 -5.32 8.29 0.44
N GLY A 55 -6.35 7.56 0.89
CA GLY A 55 -7.37 8.08 1.81
C GLY A 55 -6.80 8.54 3.15
N LYS A 56 -5.91 7.75 3.76
CA LYS A 56 -5.23 8.10 5.01
C LYS A 56 -4.34 9.34 4.85
N VAL A 57 -3.55 9.41 3.78
CA VAL A 57 -2.72 10.59 3.46
C VAL A 57 -3.58 11.85 3.28
N SER A 58 -4.72 11.74 2.59
CA SER A 58 -5.66 12.85 2.43
C SER A 58 -6.19 13.36 3.78
N LYS A 59 -6.53 12.45 4.70
CA LYS A 59 -6.97 12.79 6.05
C LYS A 59 -5.87 13.51 6.85
N ILE A 60 -4.63 13.02 6.81
CA ILE A 60 -3.48 13.67 7.44
C ILE A 60 -3.32 15.09 6.88
N LYS A 61 -3.30 15.22 5.54
CA LYS A 61 -3.16 16.52 4.86
C LYS A 61 -4.25 17.52 5.28
N SER A 62 -5.50 17.06 5.44
CA SER A 62 -6.60 17.91 5.90
C SER A 62 -6.51 18.33 7.37
N SER A 63 -5.63 17.69 8.14
CA SER A 63 -5.45 17.89 9.58
C SER A 63 -4.22 18.74 9.93
N ILE A 64 -3.49 19.24 8.91
CA ILE A 64 -2.33 20.16 8.99
C ILE A 64 -2.81 21.58 8.68
#